data_AF-A0A1S2MID2-F1
#
_entry.id   AF-A0A1S2MID2-F1
#
_cell.length_a   1.000
_cell.length_b   1.000
_cell.length_c   1.000
_cell.angle_alpha   90.00
_cell.angle_beta   90.00
_cell.angle_gamma   90.00
#
_symmetry.space_group_name_H-M   'P 1'
#
loop_
_entity.id
_entity.type
_entity.pdbx_description
1 polymer ?
#
loop_
_entity_poly.entity_id
_entity_poly.type
_entity_poly.pdbx_seq_one_letter_code
_entity_poly.pdbx_strand_id
1 'polypeptide(L)'
;MYTALAIEFQSLTGLRIGELLAIKVNDIDFENKTLSVNGTMFWAKSDEGFGSKETTKTNKSYRVINLTTRCIEIINKLVLEK
;
A
#
# COMPACT_ATOMS: atom_id res chain seq x y z
N MET A 1 3.66 1.64 -17.52
CA MET A 1 2.51 0.73 -17.36
C MET A 1 2.11 0.56 -15.88
N TYR A 2 3.06 0.48 -14.95
CA TYR A 2 2.77 0.38 -13.50
C TYR A 2 2.00 1.55 -12.88
N THR A 3 2.21 2.77 -13.37
CA THR A 3 1.49 3.95 -12.87
C THR A 3 -0.02 3.85 -13.07
N ALA A 4 -0.47 3.27 -14.19
CA ALA A 4 -1.90 3.07 -14.45
C ALA A 4 -2.52 2.09 -13.46
N LEU A 5 -1.82 1.00 -13.15
CA LEU A 5 -2.26 0.00 -12.17
C LEU A 5 -2.31 0.59 -10.75
N ALA A 6 -1.33 1.41 -10.38
CA ALA A 6 -1.32 2.09 -9.08
C ALA A 6 -2.50 3.06 -8.93
N ILE A 7 -2.84 3.82 -9.98
CA ILE A 7 -4.00 4.73 -9.99
C ILE A 7 -5.30 3.94 -9.91
N GLU A 8 -5.42 2.84 -10.67
CA GLU A 8 -6.59 1.96 -10.61
C GLU A 8 -6.77 1.42 -9.19
N PHE A 9 -5.71 0.86 -8.59
CA PHE A 9 -5.73 0.37 -7.22
C PHE A 9 -6.12 1.46 -6.22
N GLN A 10 -5.58 2.67 -6.36
CA GLN A 10 -5.92 3.80 -5.49
C GLN A 10 -7.39 4.19 -5.61
N SER A 11 -7.95 4.20 -6.82
CA SER A 11 -9.38 4.48 -7.05
C SER A 11 -10.30 3.42 -6.45
N LEU A 12 -9.90 2.15 -6.47
CA LEU A 12 -10.67 1.02 -5.91
C LEU A 12 -10.63 0.95 -4.38
N THR A 13 -9.56 1.44 -3.76
CA THR A 13 -9.32 1.30 -2.32
C THR A 13 -9.51 2.60 -1.54
N GLY A 14 -9.53 3.74 -2.21
CA GLY A 14 -9.66 5.06 -1.59
C GLY A 14 -8.47 5.46 -0.71
N LEU A 15 -7.30 4.85 -0.92
CA LEU A 15 -6.09 5.18 -0.17
C LEU A 15 -5.59 6.59 -0.49
N ARG A 16 -5.06 7.26 0.54
CA ARG A 16 -4.24 8.46 0.31
C ARG A 16 -2.94 8.03 -0.38
N ILE A 17 -2.37 8.90 -1.21
CA ILE A 17 -1.16 8.58 -1.99
C ILE A 17 0.01 8.13 -1.09
N GLY A 18 0.18 8.72 0.10
CA GLY A 18 1.20 8.30 1.07
C GLY A 18 0.96 6.91 1.65
N GLU A 19 -0.30 6.52 1.87
CA GLU A 19 -0.67 5.18 2.36
C GLU A 19 -0.42 4.14 1.27
N LEU A 20 -0.79 4.44 0.01
CA LEU A 20 -0.54 3.59 -1.15
C LEU A 20 0.94 3.26 -1.31
N LEU A 21 1.80 4.27 -1.22
CA LEU A 21 3.25 4.11 -1.39
C LEU A 21 3.92 3.41 -0.21
N ALA A 22 3.26 3.36 0.95
CA ALA A 22 3.76 2.70 2.15
C ALA A 22 3.37 1.22 2.28
N ILE A 23 2.62 0.67 1.32
CA ILE A 23 2.21 -0.74 1.33
C ILE A 23 3.44 -1.64 1.22
N LYS A 24 3.53 -2.63 2.10
CA LYS A 24 4.47 -3.75 2.02
C LYS A 24 3.70 -5.05 1.78
N VAL A 25 4.38 -6.05 1.23
CA VAL A 25 3.78 -7.38 0.98
C VAL A 25 3.20 -7.98 2.27
N ASN A 26 3.90 -7.80 3.40
CA ASN A 26 3.46 -8.30 4.71
C ASN A 26 2.21 -7.59 5.26
N ASP A 27 1.79 -6.47 4.67
CA ASP A 27 0.55 -5.79 5.07
C ASP A 27 -0.70 -6.41 4.39
N ILE A 28 -0.50 -7.32 3.43
CA ILE A 28 -1.56 -7.91 2.60
C ILE A 28 -1.82 -9.35 3.06
N ASP A 29 -3.07 -9.62 3.40
CA ASP A 29 -3.59 -10.97 3.59
C ASP A 29 -4.26 -11.43 2.30
N PHE A 30 -3.58 -12.29 1.55
CA PHE A 30 -4.06 -12.81 0.27
C PHE A 30 -5.19 -13.82 0.42
N GLU A 31 -5.28 -14.52 1.56
CA GLU A 31 -6.32 -15.51 1.82
C GLU A 31 -7.65 -14.81 2.11
N ASN A 32 -7.62 -13.85 3.05
CA ASN A 32 -8.80 -13.09 3.46
C ASN A 32 -9.06 -11.87 2.56
N LYS A 33 -8.17 -11.60 1.60
CA LYS A 33 -8.20 -10.42 0.71
C LYS A 33 -8.34 -9.13 1.50
N THR A 34 -7.44 -8.91 2.46
CA THR A 34 -7.44 -7.68 3.25
C THR A 34 -6.09 -6.96 3.19
N LEU A 35 -6.13 -5.64 3.38
CA LEU A 35 -4.94 -4.80 3.49
C LEU A 35 -4.95 -4.07 4.83
N SER A 36 -3.86 -4.21 5.58
CA SER A 36 -3.59 -3.44 6.79
C SER A 36 -2.96 -2.10 6.46
N VAL A 37 -3.75 -1.03 6.53
CA VAL A 37 -3.26 0.34 6.33
C VAL A 37 -2.71 0.85 7.66
N ASN A 38 -1.38 0.86 7.78
CA ASN A 38 -0.68 1.02 9.06
C ASN A 38 0.48 2.05 9.01
N GLY A 39 0.59 2.82 7.93
CA GLY A 39 1.63 3.83 7.79
C GLY A 39 1.45 4.71 6.56
N THR A 40 2.31 5.72 6.45
CA THR A 40 2.39 6.62 5.31
C THR A 40 3.84 6.77 4.89
N MET A 41 4.06 7.02 3.60
CA MET A 41 5.37 7.36 3.08
C MET A 41 5.77 8.73 3.63
N PHE A 42 6.92 8.80 4.29
CA PHE A 42 7.56 10.00 4.75
C PHE A 42 8.75 10.31 3.84
N TRP A 43 8.74 11.49 3.23
CA TRP A 43 9.73 11.89 2.24
C TRP A 43 10.87 12.65 2.90
N ALA A 44 11.82 11.89 3.45
CA ALA A 44 13.11 12.42 3.87
C ALA A 44 14.24 11.66 3.19
N LYS A 45 15.32 12.39 2.91
CA LYS A 45 16.57 11.80 2.47
C LYS A 45 17.28 11.26 3.70
N SER A 46 17.58 9.96 3.70
CA SER A 46 18.42 9.30 4.70
C SER A 46 19.63 8.68 3.99
N ASP A 47 20.60 8.22 4.77
CA ASP A 47 21.75 7.46 4.24
C ASP A 47 21.31 6.15 3.56
N GLU A 48 20.09 5.67 3.87
CA GLU A 48 19.49 4.45 3.31
C GLU A 48 18.67 4.70 2.04
N GLY A 49 18.44 5.96 1.65
CA GLY A 49 17.72 6.32 0.42
C GLY A 49 16.76 7.49 0.55
N PHE A 50 15.76 7.53 -0.34
CA PHE A 50 14.74 8.57 -0.37
C PHE A 50 13.36 7.98 -0.08
N GLY A 51 12.79 8.32 1.07
CA GLY A 51 11.48 7.85 1.51
C GLY A 51 11.57 6.71 2.52
N SER A 52 10.87 6.84 3.64
CA SER A 52 10.71 5.80 4.67
C SER A 52 9.25 5.62 5.04
N LYS A 53 8.86 4.39 5.42
CA LYS A 53 7.52 4.14 5.98
C LYS A 53 7.51 4.60 7.43
N GLU A 54 6.77 5.66 7.72
CA GLU A 54 6.46 6.03 9.10
C GLU A 54 5.16 5.40 9.55
N THR A 55 5.20 4.78 10.73
CA THR A 55 3.99 4.31 11.41
C THR A 55 3.40 5.46 12.20
N THR A 56 2.08 5.62 12.15
CA THR A 56 1.45 6.72 12.90
C THR A 56 1.54 6.45 14.40
N LYS A 57 1.92 7.48 15.17
CA LYS A 57 2.08 7.43 16.63
C LYS A 57 0.79 7.12 17.41
N THR A 58 -0.38 7.12 16.76
CA THR A 58 -1.68 6.94 17.41
C THR A 58 -2.55 5.88 16.72
N ASN A 59 -3.22 5.03 17.52
CA ASN A 59 -4.04 3.89 17.05
C ASN A 59 -5.24 4.26 16.16
N LYS A 60 -5.60 5.54 16.03
CA LYS A 60 -6.80 5.98 15.30
C LYS A 60 -6.67 5.92 13.78
N SER A 61 -5.46 5.83 13.23
CA SER A 61 -5.26 5.82 11.77
C SER A 61 -5.21 4.40 11.17
N TYR A 62 -4.93 3.41 12.01
CA TYR A 62 -4.84 2.00 11.60
C TYR A 62 -6.22 1.49 11.21
N ARG A 63 -6.31 0.89 10.02
CA ARG A 63 -7.53 0.25 9.54
C ARG A 63 -7.18 -0.95 8.67
N VAL A 64 -8.08 -1.92 8.66
CA VAL A 64 -8.06 -3.02 7.70
C VAL A 64 -9.14 -2.73 6.67
N ILE A 65 -8.78 -2.80 5.38
CA ILE A 65 -9.73 -2.66 4.28
C ILE A 65 -9.83 -3.97 3.51
N ASN A 66 -11.02 -4.25 2.98
CA ASN A 66 -11.23 -5.39 2.09
C ASN A 66 -10.73 -5.05 0.69
N LEU A 67 -10.09 -6.01 0.05
CA LEU A 67 -9.59 -5.94 -1.31
C LEU A 67 -10.55 -6.70 -2.23
N THR A 68 -10.89 -6.08 -3.36
CA THR A 68 -11.61 -6.79 -4.42
C THR A 68 -10.69 -7.78 -5.12
N THR A 69 -11.26 -8.73 -5.86
CA THR A 69 -10.46 -9.63 -6.71
C THR A 69 -9.57 -8.84 -7.68
N ARG A 70 -10.05 -7.71 -8.20
CA ARG A 70 -9.27 -6.83 -9.06
C ARG A 70 -8.05 -6.23 -8.34
N CYS A 71 -8.21 -5.81 -7.10
CA CYS A 71 -7.09 -5.32 -6.28
C CYS A 71 -5.99 -6.38 -6.11
N ILE A 72 -6.39 -7.65 -5.90
CA ILE A 72 -5.45 -8.78 -5.78
C ILE A 72 -4.71 -9.04 -7.09
N GLU A 73 -5.40 -9.00 -8.24
CA GLU A 73 -4.76 -9.11 -9.55
C GLU A 73 -3.71 -8.02 -9.79
N ILE A 74 -4.04 -6.77 -9.44
CA ILE A 74 -3.12 -5.64 -9.56
C ILE A 74 -1.89 -5.85 -8.69
N ILE A 75 -2.07 -6.22 -7.42
CA ILE A 75 -0.97 -6.51 -6.50
C ILE A 75 -0.07 -7.62 -7.04
N ASN A 76 -0.66 -8.74 -7.46
CA ASN A 76 0.11 -9.86 -8.00
C ASN A 76 0.92 -9.45 -9.22
N LYS A 77 0.35 -8.64 -10.12
CA LYS A 77 1.08 -8.12 -11.28
C LYS A 77 2.26 -7.22 -10.88
N LEU A 78 2.07 -6.36 -9.87
CA LEU A 78 3.13 -5.47 -9.37
C LEU A 78 4.24 -6.23 -8.61
N VAL A 79 3.92 -7.35 -7.96
CA VAL A 79 4.87 -8.15 -7.16
C VAL A 79 5.62 -9.19 -8.01
N LEU A 80 4.93 -9.83 -8.96
CA LEU A 80 5.49 -10.92 -9.80
C LEU A 80 6.33 -10.42 -10.97
N GLU A 81 6.10 -9.21 -11.49
CA GLU A 81 6.93 -8.61 -12.56
C GLU A 81 8.26 -8.02 -12.04
N LYS A 82 8.82 -8.60 -10.98
CA LYS A 82 10.15 -8.25 -10.45
C LYS A 82 11.27 -9.04 -11.10
#